data_AF-G4X445-F1
#
_entry.id   AF-G4X445-F1
#
_cell.length_a   1.000
_cell.length_b   1.000
_cell.length_c   1.000
_cell.angle_alpha   90.00
_cell.angle_beta   90.00
_cell.angle_gamma   90.00
#
_symmetry.space_group_name_H-M   'P 1'
#
loop_
_entity.id
_entity.type
_entity.pdbx_description
1 polymer ?
#
loop_
_entity_poly.entity_id
_entity_poly.type
_entity_poly.pdbx_seq_one_letter_code
_entity_poly.pdbx_strand_id
1 'polypeptide(L)'
;MVSSLIGSLCQSIKEGFSYIPPGIFIAIATAFLVEGKYLKQFRQECLGSLLMIVCTFSAGKWIGKDSMQVAWASHFLGVITSDYFGGGPHVNPAVTFNMFCLGKVSYTEAYIRVAAQMAGGLIAFPAFHAISDAMGLTPFGGPEFKLQGDQPVEAFLSEFCAMFLLLMLIYTVNWEYNFGTYHYIIKQSLTAIGIRTLIEVFPTAGPAMNPMLATTWNVFGVGTTFEFPRDMDHYIVYWISPGISAIVAAVIYVIYAGGTIFGTHLPIGPIKKQPPTPVDTEKKNK
;
A
#
# COMPACT_ATOMS: atom_id res chain seq x y z
N MET A 1 -23.08 40.92 19.22
CA MET A 1 -21.71 40.86 18.68
C MET A 1 -20.96 39.61 19.14
N VAL A 2 -20.90 39.30 20.45
CA VAL A 2 -20.25 38.06 20.93
C VAL A 2 -20.97 36.79 20.44
N SER A 3 -22.31 36.76 20.47
CA SER A 3 -23.11 35.63 19.98
C SER A 3 -22.97 35.38 18.47
N SER A 4 -22.73 36.42 17.66
CA SER A 4 -22.52 36.28 16.21
C SER A 4 -21.10 35.79 15.91
N LEU A 5 -20.09 36.24 16.68
CA LEU A 5 -18.70 35.79 16.54
C LEU A 5 -18.56 34.30 16.90
N ILE A 6 -19.19 33.87 17.99
CA ILE A 6 -19.21 32.45 18.40
C ILE A 6 -19.95 31.60 17.36
N GLY A 7 -21.07 32.08 16.84
CA GLY A 7 -21.81 31.41 15.77
C GLY A 7 -20.97 31.20 14.50
N SER A 8 -20.29 32.25 14.02
CA SER A 8 -19.39 32.16 12.86
C SER A 8 -18.21 31.23 13.12
N LEU A 9 -17.58 31.29 14.30
CA LEU A 9 -16.49 30.38 14.65
C LEU A 9 -16.95 28.92 14.69
N CYS A 10 -18.10 28.63 15.31
CA CYS A 10 -18.67 27.29 15.34
C CYS A 10 -19.00 26.78 13.93
N GLN A 11 -19.50 27.65 13.04
CA GLN A 11 -19.78 27.30 11.65
C GLN A 11 -18.49 27.00 10.88
N SER A 12 -17.46 27.85 10.97
CA SER A 12 -16.16 27.61 10.34
C SER A 12 -15.47 26.36 10.88
N ILE A 13 -15.62 26.06 12.17
CA ILE A 13 -15.12 24.82 12.76
C ILE A 13 -15.87 23.62 12.17
N LYS A 14 -17.22 23.66 12.11
CA LYS A 14 -18.02 22.58 11.51
C LYS A 14 -17.68 22.34 10.04
N GLU A 15 -17.55 23.42 9.27
CA GLU A 15 -17.12 23.36 7.88
C GLU A 15 -15.71 22.76 7.77
N GLY A 16 -14.76 23.20 8.59
CA GLY A 16 -13.41 22.63 8.64
C GLY A 16 -13.40 21.14 8.97
N PHE A 17 -14.19 20.70 9.96
CA PHE A 17 -14.34 19.28 10.31
C PHE A 17 -15.03 18.45 9.23
N SER A 18 -15.89 19.04 8.41
CA SER A 18 -16.56 18.32 7.30
C SER A 18 -15.59 17.88 6.20
N TYR A 19 -14.40 18.50 6.13
CA TYR A 19 -13.32 18.11 5.21
C TYR A 19 -12.31 17.17 5.84
N ILE A 20 -12.45 16.82 7.13
CA ILE A 20 -11.54 15.91 7.80
C ILE A 20 -11.96 14.48 7.48
N PRO A 21 -11.07 13.68 6.85
CA PRO A 21 -11.36 12.30 6.53
C PRO A 21 -11.69 11.47 7.78
N PRO A 22 -12.62 10.50 7.68
CA PRO A 22 -12.90 9.60 8.78
C PRO A 22 -11.65 8.82 9.15
N GLY A 23 -11.36 8.72 10.45
CA GLY A 23 -10.25 7.92 10.97
C GLY A 23 -8.86 8.53 10.82
N ILE A 24 -8.66 9.70 10.19
CA ILE A 24 -7.32 10.29 10.04
C ILE A 24 -6.64 10.59 11.38
N PHE A 25 -7.40 11.10 12.36
CA PHE A 25 -6.85 11.36 13.70
C PHE A 25 -6.45 10.08 14.41
N ILE A 26 -7.24 9.01 14.25
CA ILE A 26 -6.92 7.70 14.81
C ILE A 26 -5.64 7.18 14.17
N ALA A 27 -5.54 7.27 12.84
CA ALA A 27 -4.35 6.85 12.11
C ALA A 27 -3.11 7.64 12.56
N ILE A 28 -3.18 8.97 12.66
CA ILE A 28 -2.07 9.81 13.16
C ILE A 28 -1.72 9.49 14.62
N ALA A 29 -2.72 9.24 15.48
CA ALA A 29 -2.48 8.88 16.87
C ALA A 29 -1.65 7.60 17.02
N THR A 30 -1.74 6.66 16.06
CA THR A 30 -0.92 5.43 16.07
C THR A 30 0.59 5.72 15.99
N ALA A 31 1.01 6.86 15.44
CA ALA A 31 2.40 7.26 15.36
C ALA A 31 3.08 7.41 16.74
N PHE A 32 2.27 7.62 17.78
CA PHE A 32 2.72 7.82 19.16
C PHE A 32 2.56 6.56 20.04
N LEU A 33 2.09 5.44 19.48
CA LEU A 33 2.06 4.16 20.20
C LEU A 33 3.47 3.71 20.55
N VAL A 34 3.60 3.03 21.70
CA VAL A 34 4.89 2.55 22.23
C VAL A 34 5.92 3.69 22.29
N GLU A 35 5.50 4.83 22.86
CA GLU A 35 6.34 6.01 23.07
C GLU A 35 6.97 6.55 21.77
N GLY A 36 6.32 6.34 20.63
CA GLY A 36 6.81 6.78 19.32
C GLY A 36 7.97 5.97 18.76
N LYS A 37 8.22 4.75 19.28
CA LYS A 37 9.28 3.84 18.79
C LYS A 37 9.26 3.66 17.27
N TYR A 38 8.07 3.67 16.67
CA TYR A 38 7.88 3.45 15.22
C TYR A 38 7.55 4.73 14.44
N LEU A 39 7.83 5.91 15.00
CA LEU A 39 7.54 7.20 14.36
C LEU A 39 8.26 7.36 13.01
N LYS A 40 9.49 6.81 12.90
CA LYS A 40 10.22 6.79 11.63
C LYS A 40 9.43 6.02 10.57
N GLN A 41 9.05 4.78 10.86
CA GLN A 41 8.29 3.91 9.96
C GLN A 41 6.96 4.56 9.59
N PHE A 42 6.27 5.17 10.56
CA PHE A 42 5.05 5.93 10.29
C PHE A 42 5.27 7.03 9.24
N ARG A 43 6.29 7.88 9.42
CA ARG A 43 6.60 8.96 8.48
C ARG A 43 6.94 8.44 7.09
N GLN A 44 7.73 7.36 7.02
CA GLN A 44 8.17 6.73 5.78
C GLN A 44 7.00 6.19 4.97
N GLU A 45 6.11 5.43 5.62
CA GLU A 45 4.92 4.85 4.99
C GLU A 45 3.91 5.93 4.58
N CYS A 46 3.65 6.91 5.45
CA CYS A 46 2.71 8.00 5.15
C CYS A 46 3.19 8.85 3.95
N LEU A 47 4.48 9.22 3.93
CA LEU A 47 5.05 10.00 2.82
C LEU A 47 5.12 9.17 1.54
N GLY A 48 5.52 7.90 1.63
CA GLY A 48 5.56 6.99 0.48
C GLY A 48 4.18 6.85 -0.14
N SER A 49 3.14 6.57 0.65
CA SER A 49 1.77 6.45 0.16
C SER A 49 1.26 7.74 -0.49
N LEU A 50 1.58 8.91 0.09
CA LEU A 50 1.25 10.20 -0.52
C LEU A 50 1.91 10.35 -1.89
N LEU A 51 3.24 10.21 -1.97
CA LEU A 51 4.02 10.35 -3.21
C LEU A 51 3.57 9.37 -4.29
N MET A 52 3.34 8.11 -3.90
CA MET A 52 2.82 7.09 -4.79
C MET A 52 1.49 7.55 -5.40
N ILE A 53 0.51 7.96 -4.60
CA ILE A 53 -0.81 8.38 -5.10
C ILE A 53 -0.70 9.56 -6.07
N VAL A 54 0.10 10.58 -5.73
CA VAL A 54 0.31 11.74 -6.62
C VAL A 54 0.79 11.29 -7.98
N CYS A 55 1.85 10.49 -8.01
CA CYS A 55 2.51 10.11 -9.25
C CYS A 55 1.70 9.08 -10.04
N THR A 56 0.98 8.17 -9.39
CA THR A 56 0.27 7.10 -10.11
C THR A 56 -1.08 7.52 -10.64
N PHE A 57 -1.79 8.45 -9.98
CA PHE A 57 -3.18 8.80 -10.35
C PHE A 57 -3.32 10.16 -11.04
N SER A 58 -2.33 11.06 -10.94
CA SER A 58 -2.38 12.34 -11.69
C SER A 58 -2.07 12.17 -13.18
N ALA A 59 -1.20 11.21 -13.51
CA ALA A 59 -0.81 10.94 -14.89
C ALA A 59 -1.90 10.22 -15.69
N GLY A 60 -2.03 10.57 -16.97
CA GLY A 60 -3.09 10.08 -17.85
C GLY A 60 -4.43 10.79 -17.66
N LYS A 61 -4.64 11.51 -16.55
CA LYS A 61 -5.81 12.39 -16.33
C LYS A 61 -5.47 13.86 -16.53
N TRP A 62 -4.41 14.34 -15.86
CA TRP A 62 -4.00 15.74 -15.90
C TRP A 62 -2.82 15.95 -16.86
N ILE A 63 -1.91 14.99 -16.92
CA ILE A 63 -0.68 15.06 -17.73
C ILE A 63 -0.73 13.93 -18.76
N GLY A 64 -0.65 14.28 -20.05
CA GLY A 64 -0.66 13.31 -21.15
C GLY A 64 -1.96 12.51 -21.22
N LYS A 65 -3.10 13.20 -21.25
CA LYS A 65 -4.45 12.60 -21.24
C LYS A 65 -4.54 11.39 -22.18
N ASP A 66 -4.94 10.24 -21.64
CA ASP A 66 -5.09 8.96 -22.35
C ASP A 66 -3.80 8.40 -23.01
N SER A 67 -2.61 8.97 -22.71
CA SER A 67 -1.33 8.44 -23.18
C SER A 67 -0.83 7.32 -22.27
N MET A 68 -0.74 6.12 -22.86
CA MET A 68 -0.15 4.97 -22.20
C MET A 68 1.31 5.24 -21.79
N GLN A 69 2.10 5.88 -22.65
CA GLN A 69 3.51 6.16 -22.37
C GLN A 69 3.67 7.05 -21.13
N VAL A 70 2.81 8.06 -20.97
CA VAL A 70 2.86 8.96 -19.81
C VAL A 70 2.39 8.24 -18.55
N ALA A 71 1.37 7.38 -18.64
CA ALA A 71 0.94 6.56 -17.50
C ALA A 71 2.05 5.62 -17.00
N TRP A 72 2.74 4.94 -17.92
CA TRP A 72 3.90 4.08 -17.61
C TRP A 72 5.06 4.88 -17.01
N ALA A 73 5.44 5.99 -17.62
CA ALA A 73 6.55 6.81 -17.15
C ALA A 73 6.28 7.42 -15.77
N SER A 74 5.06 7.90 -15.53
CA SER A 74 4.71 8.50 -14.25
C SER A 74 4.55 7.46 -13.14
N HIS A 75 4.00 6.29 -13.45
CA HIS A 75 3.99 5.16 -12.52
C HIS A 75 5.43 4.76 -12.13
N PHE A 76 6.32 4.65 -13.11
CA PHE A 76 7.73 4.37 -12.89
C PHE A 76 8.41 5.39 -11.97
N LEU A 77 8.20 6.68 -12.23
CA LEU A 77 8.70 7.75 -11.36
C LEU A 77 8.08 7.69 -9.96
N GLY A 78 6.78 7.38 -9.86
CA GLY A 78 6.07 7.26 -8.60
C GLY A 78 6.62 6.16 -7.70
N VAL A 79 6.87 4.98 -8.26
CA VAL A 79 7.48 3.86 -7.52
C VAL A 79 8.87 4.23 -7.01
N ILE A 80 9.73 4.77 -7.88
CA ILE A 80 11.11 5.13 -7.50
C ILE A 80 11.14 6.25 -6.47
N THR A 81 10.33 7.30 -6.64
CA THR A 81 10.31 8.45 -5.73
C THR A 81 9.70 8.08 -4.38
N SER A 82 8.61 7.31 -4.36
CA SER A 82 8.04 6.76 -3.13
C SER A 82 9.05 5.92 -2.36
N ASP A 83 9.75 5.00 -3.05
CA ASP A 83 10.77 4.16 -2.42
C ASP A 83 11.95 4.98 -1.89
N TYR A 84 12.47 5.90 -2.71
CA TYR A 84 13.67 6.67 -2.39
C TYR A 84 13.43 7.67 -1.25
N PHE A 85 12.39 8.50 -1.36
CA PHE A 85 12.11 9.55 -0.37
C PHE A 85 11.40 9.02 0.87
N GLY A 86 10.60 7.95 0.73
CA GLY A 86 10.07 7.22 1.86
C GLY A 86 11.11 6.36 2.56
N GLY A 87 12.27 6.09 1.95
CA GLY A 87 13.33 5.26 2.53
C GLY A 87 12.96 3.77 2.62
N GLY A 88 12.41 3.22 1.54
CA GLY A 88 11.96 1.83 1.39
C GLY A 88 10.65 1.47 2.10
N PRO A 89 9.58 2.30 2.04
CA PRO A 89 8.29 1.97 2.62
C PRO A 89 7.62 0.81 1.87
N HIS A 90 6.74 0.08 2.55
CA HIS A 90 5.93 -0.95 1.90
C HIS A 90 4.80 -0.34 1.05
N VAL A 91 4.26 0.81 1.50
CA VAL A 91 3.14 1.59 0.90
C VAL A 91 1.87 0.79 0.60
N ASN A 92 1.77 -0.42 1.15
CA ASN A 92 0.74 -1.38 0.85
C ASN A 92 0.47 -2.27 2.08
N PRO A 93 -0.77 -2.26 2.62
CA PRO A 93 -1.12 -3.06 3.78
C PRO A 93 -0.94 -4.56 3.58
N ALA A 94 -1.20 -5.09 2.38
CA ALA A 94 -1.03 -6.51 2.08
C ALA A 94 0.45 -6.92 2.04
N VAL A 95 1.34 -6.06 1.52
CA VAL A 95 2.79 -6.26 1.61
C VAL A 95 3.26 -6.20 3.07
N THR A 96 2.72 -5.27 3.86
CA THR A 96 3.05 -5.17 5.29
C THR A 96 2.61 -6.41 6.06
N PHE A 97 1.41 -6.90 5.78
CA PHE A 97 0.91 -8.13 6.37
C PHE A 97 1.75 -9.33 5.96
N ASN A 98 2.19 -9.41 4.70
CA ASN A 98 3.13 -10.42 4.24
C ASN A 98 4.46 -10.39 5.03
N MET A 99 5.05 -9.20 5.22
CA MET A 99 6.26 -9.04 6.02
C MET A 99 6.06 -9.46 7.48
N PHE A 100 4.88 -9.23 8.04
CA PHE A 100 4.51 -9.75 9.37
C PHE A 100 4.43 -11.28 9.36
N CYS A 101 3.78 -11.88 8.35
CA CYS A 101 3.71 -13.33 8.19
C CYS A 101 5.11 -13.97 8.16
N LEU A 102 6.07 -13.33 7.49
CA LEU A 102 7.46 -13.79 7.39
C LEU A 102 8.33 -13.45 8.61
N GLY A 103 7.76 -12.84 9.65
CA GLY A 103 8.49 -12.42 10.84
C GLY A 103 9.50 -11.30 10.61
N LYS A 104 9.39 -10.55 9.50
CA LYS A 104 10.28 -9.43 9.15
C LYS A 104 9.90 -8.13 9.86
N VAL A 105 8.64 -8.00 10.24
CA VAL A 105 8.14 -6.90 11.08
C VAL A 105 7.32 -7.46 12.24
N SER A 106 7.38 -6.80 13.38
CA SER A 106 6.52 -7.14 14.53
C SER A 106 5.05 -6.78 14.26
N TYR A 107 4.12 -7.37 15.01
CA TYR A 107 2.69 -7.02 14.92
C TYR A 107 2.44 -5.52 15.10
N THR A 108 3.04 -4.92 16.14
CA THR A 108 2.88 -3.49 16.42
C THR A 108 3.44 -2.61 15.30
N GLU A 109 4.60 -2.96 14.75
CA GLU A 109 5.16 -2.25 13.61
C GLU A 109 4.26 -2.39 12.37
N ALA A 110 3.77 -3.58 12.09
CA ALA A 110 2.86 -3.82 10.98
C ALA A 110 1.59 -2.97 11.09
N TYR A 111 0.98 -2.94 12.29
CA TYR A 111 -0.20 -2.12 12.56
C TYR A 111 0.06 -0.62 12.32
N ILE A 112 1.18 -0.09 12.84
CA ILE A 112 1.54 1.33 12.68
C ILE A 112 1.83 1.66 11.21
N ARG A 113 2.49 0.77 10.46
CA ARG A 113 2.75 0.94 9.03
C ARG A 113 1.43 0.98 8.23
N VAL A 114 0.49 0.07 8.51
CA VAL A 114 -0.83 0.08 7.87
C VAL A 114 -1.59 1.37 8.16
N ALA A 115 -1.60 1.81 9.43
CA ALA A 115 -2.24 3.07 9.81
C ALA A 115 -1.60 4.28 9.11
N ALA A 116 -0.27 4.30 9.00
CA ALA A 116 0.45 5.34 8.27
C ALA A 116 0.12 5.38 6.78
N GLN A 117 0.02 4.21 6.13
CA GLN A 117 -0.38 4.09 4.73
C GLN A 117 -1.80 4.65 4.55
N MET A 118 -2.74 4.25 5.42
CA MET A 118 -4.10 4.77 5.41
C MET A 118 -4.13 6.29 5.61
N ALA A 119 -3.33 6.84 6.53
CA ALA A 119 -3.21 8.28 6.72
C ALA A 119 -2.71 8.98 5.44
N GLY A 120 -1.70 8.41 4.78
CA GLY A 120 -1.18 8.92 3.51
C GLY A 120 -2.26 8.99 2.43
N GLY A 121 -3.05 7.93 2.25
CA GLY A 121 -4.16 7.90 1.30
C GLY A 121 -5.31 8.84 1.67
N LEU A 122 -5.69 8.87 2.95
CA LEU A 122 -6.72 9.77 3.47
C LEU A 122 -6.33 11.25 3.35
N ILE A 123 -5.04 11.58 3.30
CA ILE A 123 -4.57 12.95 3.03
C ILE A 123 -4.48 13.20 1.53
N ALA A 124 -3.91 12.26 0.76
CA ALA A 124 -3.60 12.47 -0.65
C ALA A 124 -4.86 12.64 -1.50
N PHE A 125 -5.79 11.69 -1.47
CA PHE A 125 -6.98 11.74 -2.34
C PHE A 125 -7.80 13.03 -2.23
N PRO A 126 -8.19 13.53 -1.04
CA PRO A 126 -8.95 14.78 -0.94
C PRO A 126 -8.11 16.00 -1.32
N ALA A 127 -6.83 16.02 -0.96
CA ALA A 127 -5.95 17.13 -1.32
C ALA A 127 -5.80 17.25 -2.85
N PHE A 128 -5.60 16.14 -3.54
CA PHE A 128 -5.49 16.13 -5.01
C PHE A 128 -6.83 16.36 -5.70
N HIS A 129 -7.94 15.91 -5.12
CA HIS A 129 -9.27 16.26 -5.61
C HIS A 129 -9.52 17.78 -5.53
N ALA A 130 -9.23 18.39 -4.39
CA ALA A 130 -9.34 19.84 -4.20
C ALA A 130 -8.43 20.62 -5.16
N ILE A 131 -7.23 20.10 -5.44
CA ILE A 131 -6.33 20.69 -6.46
C ILE A 131 -6.94 20.58 -7.86
N SER A 132 -7.52 19.42 -8.26
CA SER A 132 -8.18 19.33 -9.57
C SER A 132 -9.32 20.34 -9.70
N ASP A 133 -10.15 20.48 -8.67
CA ASP A 133 -11.29 21.39 -8.70
C ASP A 133 -10.83 22.84 -8.79
N ALA A 134 -9.86 23.24 -7.96
CA ALA A 134 -9.32 24.58 -7.95
C ALA A 134 -8.63 24.96 -9.28
N MET A 135 -8.05 23.98 -9.97
CA MET A 135 -7.36 24.17 -11.25
C MET A 135 -8.25 23.93 -12.47
N GLY A 136 -9.51 23.54 -12.30
CA GLY A 136 -10.41 23.19 -13.40
C GLY A 136 -9.94 21.98 -14.22
N LEU A 137 -9.21 21.06 -13.59
CA LEU A 137 -8.71 19.84 -14.22
C LEU A 137 -9.79 18.77 -14.26
N THR A 138 -9.53 17.68 -15.00
CA THR A 138 -10.38 16.49 -14.95
C THR A 138 -10.42 15.94 -13.52
N PRO A 139 -11.58 15.47 -13.03
CA PRO A 139 -11.67 14.91 -11.68
C PRO A 139 -10.62 13.83 -11.46
N PHE A 140 -9.92 13.92 -10.33
CA PHE A 140 -9.00 12.87 -9.90
C PHE A 140 -9.73 11.54 -9.84
N GLY A 141 -9.04 10.43 -10.12
CA GLY A 141 -9.62 9.10 -10.17
C GLY A 141 -8.90 8.12 -9.26
N GLY A 142 -9.48 6.94 -9.07
CA GLY A 142 -8.88 5.85 -8.30
C GLY A 142 -9.47 4.49 -8.66
N PRO A 143 -9.02 3.42 -7.99
CA PRO A 143 -9.51 2.07 -8.22
C PRO A 143 -10.99 1.94 -7.80
N GLU A 144 -11.85 1.57 -8.74
CA GLU A 144 -13.29 1.41 -8.50
C GLU A 144 -13.73 0.00 -8.89
N PHE A 145 -14.39 -0.66 -7.94
CA PHE A 145 -15.18 -1.86 -8.18
C PHE A 145 -16.65 -1.46 -8.33
N LYS A 146 -17.28 -1.80 -9.45
CA LYS A 146 -18.68 -1.46 -9.71
C LYS A 146 -19.58 -2.65 -9.42
N LEU A 147 -20.24 -2.61 -8.26
CA LEU A 147 -21.24 -3.60 -7.84
C LEU A 147 -22.37 -3.86 -8.86
N GLN A 148 -22.66 -2.90 -9.75
CA GLN A 148 -23.71 -3.01 -10.78
C GLN A 148 -23.21 -3.52 -12.14
N GLY A 149 -22.13 -4.28 -12.18
CA GLY A 149 -21.62 -4.84 -13.44
C GLY A 149 -20.51 -5.87 -13.26
N ASP A 150 -19.75 -5.78 -12.17
CA ASP A 150 -18.65 -6.68 -11.89
C ASP A 150 -19.11 -7.83 -10.99
N GLN A 151 -18.69 -9.07 -11.30
CA GLN A 151 -18.94 -10.21 -10.42
C GLN A 151 -17.94 -10.17 -9.25
N PRO A 152 -18.39 -10.12 -7.99
CA PRO A 152 -17.49 -10.05 -6.82
C PRO A 152 -16.43 -11.16 -6.79
N VAL A 153 -16.76 -12.35 -7.28
CA VAL A 153 -15.84 -13.49 -7.36
C VAL A 153 -14.71 -13.24 -8.37
N GLU A 154 -15.01 -12.66 -9.53
CA GLU A 154 -14.01 -12.34 -10.55
C GLU A 154 -13.06 -11.24 -10.04
N ALA A 155 -13.60 -10.21 -9.40
CA ALA A 155 -12.81 -9.16 -8.76
C ALA A 155 -11.91 -9.73 -7.64
N PHE A 156 -12.46 -10.61 -6.79
CA PHE A 156 -11.69 -11.30 -5.75
C PHE A 156 -10.51 -12.09 -6.35
N LEU A 157 -10.76 -12.90 -7.38
CA LEU A 157 -9.72 -13.71 -8.02
C LEU A 157 -8.68 -12.85 -8.73
N SER A 158 -9.10 -11.77 -9.37
CA SER A 158 -8.21 -10.81 -10.02
C SER A 158 -7.26 -10.16 -9.01
N GLU A 159 -7.77 -9.61 -7.91
CA GLU A 159 -6.96 -9.04 -6.82
C GLU A 159 -6.04 -10.08 -6.17
N PHE A 160 -6.53 -11.32 -6.00
CA PHE A 160 -5.76 -12.40 -5.39
C PHE A 160 -4.53 -12.72 -6.24
N CYS A 161 -4.73 -12.96 -7.54
CA CYS A 161 -3.70 -13.31 -8.50
C CYS A 161 -2.71 -12.16 -8.71
N ALA A 162 -3.20 -10.93 -8.85
CA ALA A 162 -2.36 -9.76 -9.02
C ALA A 162 -1.46 -9.53 -7.78
N MET A 163 -2.03 -9.60 -6.58
CA MET A 163 -1.26 -9.50 -5.32
C MET A 163 -0.26 -10.66 -5.17
N PHE A 164 -0.64 -11.86 -5.58
CA PHE A 164 0.22 -13.05 -5.46
C PHE A 164 1.47 -12.87 -6.33
N LEU A 165 1.27 -12.50 -7.59
CA LEU A 165 2.34 -12.25 -8.55
C LEU A 165 3.18 -11.04 -8.13
N LEU A 166 2.58 -10.01 -7.54
CA LEU A 166 3.32 -8.89 -6.96
C LEU A 166 4.29 -9.34 -5.86
N LEU A 167 3.87 -10.21 -4.95
CA LEU A 167 4.75 -10.72 -3.90
C LEU A 167 5.84 -11.63 -4.46
N MET A 168 5.51 -12.48 -5.43
CA MET A 168 6.51 -13.30 -6.13
C MET A 168 7.55 -12.43 -6.85
N LEU A 169 7.12 -11.33 -7.48
CA LEU A 169 8.00 -10.32 -8.07
C LEU A 169 8.88 -9.68 -6.99
N ILE A 170 8.31 -9.26 -5.86
CA ILE A 170 9.06 -8.66 -4.75
C ILE A 170 10.13 -9.61 -4.26
N TYR A 171 9.81 -10.88 -4.00
CA TYR A 171 10.80 -11.87 -3.55
C TYR A 171 11.90 -12.07 -4.59
N THR A 172 11.51 -12.23 -5.86
CA THR A 172 12.46 -12.51 -6.93
C THR A 172 13.43 -11.34 -7.13
N VAL A 173 12.90 -10.13 -7.28
CA VAL A 173 13.69 -8.94 -7.61
C VAL A 173 14.43 -8.40 -6.39
N ASN A 174 13.80 -8.35 -5.22
CA ASN A 174 14.41 -7.75 -4.03
C ASN A 174 15.26 -8.74 -3.23
N TRP A 175 14.93 -10.02 -3.19
CA TRP A 175 15.60 -10.99 -2.31
C TRP A 175 16.44 -12.01 -3.08
N GLU A 176 15.93 -12.59 -4.16
CA GLU A 176 16.63 -13.68 -4.85
C GLU A 176 17.72 -13.19 -5.79
N TYR A 177 17.43 -12.19 -6.62
CA TYR A 177 18.48 -11.54 -7.43
C TYR A 177 19.40 -10.63 -6.62
N ASN A 178 18.96 -10.24 -5.42
CA ASN A 178 19.73 -9.44 -4.46
C ASN A 178 20.53 -8.32 -5.13
N PHE A 179 19.84 -7.45 -5.87
CA PHE A 179 20.46 -6.37 -6.64
C PHE A 179 21.29 -5.38 -5.79
N GLY A 180 21.37 -5.56 -4.47
CA GLY A 180 22.23 -4.78 -3.59
C GLY A 180 21.94 -3.28 -3.64
N THR A 181 22.77 -2.49 -2.97
CA THR A 181 22.68 -1.03 -3.01
C THR A 181 23.14 -0.46 -4.35
N TYR A 182 24.09 -1.12 -5.04
CA TYR A 182 24.69 -0.61 -6.28
C TYR A 182 23.79 -0.73 -7.52
N HIS A 183 22.80 -1.63 -7.52
CA HIS A 183 21.86 -1.77 -8.64
C HIS A 183 20.44 -1.34 -8.26
N TYR A 184 20.31 -0.38 -7.34
CA TYR A 184 19.03 0.17 -6.90
C TYR A 184 18.10 0.58 -8.06
N ILE A 185 18.64 1.30 -9.05
CA ILE A 185 17.85 1.75 -10.21
C ILE A 185 17.31 0.57 -11.01
N ILE A 186 18.11 -0.48 -11.22
CA ILE A 186 17.68 -1.69 -11.94
C ILE A 186 16.56 -2.38 -11.15
N LYS A 187 16.77 -2.57 -9.84
CA LYS A 187 15.81 -3.18 -8.92
C LYS A 187 14.46 -2.46 -8.96
N GLN A 188 14.46 -1.13 -8.78
CA GLN A 188 13.23 -0.35 -8.75
C GLN A 188 12.60 -0.22 -10.14
N SER A 189 13.40 -0.21 -11.21
CA SER A 189 12.88 -0.21 -12.59
C SER A 189 12.10 -1.48 -12.89
N LEU A 190 12.65 -2.65 -12.56
CA LEU A 190 11.99 -3.93 -12.74
C LEU A 190 10.73 -4.05 -11.86
N THR A 191 10.81 -3.56 -10.63
CA THR A 191 9.67 -3.54 -9.71
C THR A 191 8.54 -2.67 -10.28
N ALA A 192 8.84 -1.48 -10.77
CA ALA A 192 7.85 -0.58 -11.37
C ALA A 192 7.22 -1.15 -12.65
N ILE A 193 8.02 -1.75 -13.54
CA ILE A 193 7.53 -2.41 -14.75
C ILE A 193 6.60 -3.57 -14.38
N GLY A 194 6.99 -4.38 -13.40
CA GLY A 194 6.19 -5.51 -12.94
C GLY A 194 4.86 -5.08 -12.32
N ILE A 195 4.87 -4.10 -11.41
CA ILE A 195 3.63 -3.54 -10.82
C ILE A 195 2.72 -3.02 -11.93
N ARG A 196 3.24 -2.22 -12.88
CA ARG A 196 2.41 -1.66 -13.95
C ARG A 196 1.84 -2.73 -14.88
N THR A 197 2.63 -3.74 -15.21
CA THR A 197 2.16 -4.90 -16.00
C THR A 197 1.00 -5.60 -15.30
N LEU A 198 1.11 -5.84 -13.99
CA LEU A 198 0.03 -6.46 -13.21
C LEU A 198 -1.22 -5.59 -13.21
N ILE A 199 -1.08 -4.26 -13.12
CA ILE A 199 -2.22 -3.34 -13.20
C ILE A 199 -2.97 -3.47 -14.54
N GLU A 200 -2.25 -3.68 -15.63
CA GLU A 200 -2.86 -3.75 -16.97
C GLU A 200 -3.44 -5.14 -17.30
N VAL A 201 -2.84 -6.20 -16.76
CA VAL A 201 -3.27 -7.59 -17.02
C VAL A 201 -4.48 -7.99 -16.18
N PHE A 202 -4.68 -7.37 -15.01
CA PHE A 202 -5.75 -7.72 -14.07
C PHE A 202 -6.80 -6.61 -13.87
N PRO A 203 -7.38 -6.01 -14.94
CA PRO A 203 -8.10 -4.74 -14.87
C PRO A 203 -9.45 -4.77 -14.14
N THR A 204 -10.00 -5.96 -13.84
CA THR A 204 -11.40 -6.17 -13.45
C THR A 204 -11.86 -5.35 -12.24
N ALA A 205 -10.99 -5.09 -11.25
CA ALA A 205 -11.33 -4.29 -10.07
C ALA A 205 -10.59 -2.93 -10.03
N GLY A 206 -10.01 -2.51 -11.16
CA GLY A 206 -9.01 -1.45 -11.19
C GLY A 206 -7.83 -1.83 -10.28
N PRO A 207 -7.10 -2.92 -10.59
CA PRO A 207 -6.34 -3.75 -9.66
C PRO A 207 -5.59 -2.89 -8.66
N ALA A 208 -6.17 -2.76 -7.47
CA ALA A 208 -5.59 -1.95 -6.44
C ALA A 208 -4.32 -2.65 -5.96
N MET A 209 -4.36 -4.00 -5.83
CA MET A 209 -3.36 -4.83 -5.18
C MET A 209 -2.96 -4.31 -3.79
N ASN A 210 -3.70 -3.35 -3.27
CA ASN A 210 -3.30 -2.45 -2.22
C ASN A 210 -4.57 -2.00 -1.50
N PRO A 211 -4.88 -2.63 -0.35
CA PRO A 211 -6.10 -2.33 0.40
C PRO A 211 -6.27 -0.85 0.74
N MET A 212 -5.15 -0.13 0.95
CA MET A 212 -5.17 1.29 1.24
C MET A 212 -5.64 2.12 0.05
N LEU A 213 -5.16 1.84 -1.17
CA LEU A 213 -5.57 2.60 -2.36
C LEU A 213 -7.07 2.50 -2.59
N ALA A 214 -7.61 1.28 -2.60
CA ALA A 214 -9.04 1.05 -2.77
C ALA A 214 -9.89 1.73 -1.69
N THR A 215 -9.53 1.53 -0.43
CA THR A 215 -10.34 2.02 0.70
C THR A 215 -10.29 3.53 0.81
N THR A 216 -9.10 4.12 0.72
CA THR A 216 -8.98 5.57 0.84
C THR A 216 -9.53 6.27 -0.39
N TRP A 217 -9.44 5.69 -1.60
CA TRP A 217 -10.18 6.21 -2.75
C TRP A 217 -11.69 6.14 -2.52
N ASN A 218 -12.24 5.00 -2.08
CA ASN A 218 -13.68 4.86 -1.84
C ASN A 218 -14.21 5.87 -0.81
N VAL A 219 -13.40 6.30 0.16
CA VAL A 219 -13.77 7.35 1.12
C VAL A 219 -13.99 8.73 0.46
N PHE A 220 -13.30 9.06 -0.64
CA PHE A 220 -13.42 10.36 -1.34
C PHE A 220 -13.85 10.29 -2.80
N GLY A 221 -14.09 9.11 -3.33
CA GLY A 221 -14.42 8.89 -4.73
C GLY A 221 -15.65 9.68 -5.15
N VAL A 222 -15.88 9.79 -6.45
CA VAL A 222 -16.96 10.60 -7.00
C VAL A 222 -18.32 10.13 -6.44
N GLY A 223 -19.04 11.03 -5.78
CA GLY A 223 -20.36 10.77 -5.19
C GLY A 223 -20.38 10.26 -3.75
N THR A 224 -19.25 10.33 -3.04
CA THR A 224 -19.11 9.81 -1.66
C THR A 224 -19.36 10.87 -0.58
N THR A 225 -19.57 10.43 0.66
CA THR A 225 -19.93 11.25 1.82
C THR A 225 -18.81 11.39 2.85
N PHE A 226 -17.54 11.15 2.48
CA PHE A 226 -16.42 11.07 3.43
C PHE A 226 -16.65 10.00 4.51
N GLU A 227 -17.11 8.83 4.08
CA GLU A 227 -17.38 7.68 4.95
C GLU A 227 -16.60 6.46 4.48
N PHE A 228 -16.29 5.56 5.41
CA PHE A 228 -15.73 4.27 5.02
C PHE A 228 -16.74 3.42 4.26
N PRO A 229 -16.27 2.52 3.37
CA PRO A 229 -17.13 1.56 2.67
C PRO A 229 -18.03 0.83 3.67
N ARG A 230 -19.33 0.72 3.35
CA ARG A 230 -20.30 0.00 4.19
C ARG A 230 -20.59 -1.39 3.65
N ASP A 231 -20.31 -1.62 2.36
CA ASP A 231 -20.49 -2.89 1.69
C ASP A 231 -19.35 -3.86 2.04
N MET A 232 -19.74 -5.11 2.33
CA MET A 232 -18.77 -6.15 2.68
C MET A 232 -17.94 -6.58 1.47
N ASP A 233 -18.49 -6.43 0.26
CA ASP A 233 -17.82 -6.81 -0.99
C ASP A 233 -16.52 -6.02 -1.18
N HIS A 234 -16.49 -4.73 -0.87
CA HIS A 234 -15.26 -3.93 -0.84
C HIS A 234 -14.18 -4.58 0.04
N TYR A 235 -14.52 -4.98 1.26
CA TYR A 235 -13.55 -5.58 2.18
C TYR A 235 -13.13 -6.99 1.74
N ILE A 236 -14.05 -7.78 1.19
CA ILE A 236 -13.75 -9.11 0.67
C ILE A 236 -12.76 -9.01 -0.52
N VAL A 237 -13.02 -8.11 -1.45
CA VAL A 237 -12.20 -7.93 -2.66
C VAL A 237 -10.87 -7.25 -2.36
N TYR A 238 -10.87 -6.15 -1.59
CA TYR A 238 -9.65 -5.34 -1.46
C TYR A 238 -8.84 -5.59 -0.19
N TRP A 239 -9.39 -6.23 0.84
CA TRP A 239 -8.64 -6.58 2.06
C TRP A 239 -8.42 -8.08 2.21
N ILE A 240 -9.48 -8.87 2.12
CA ILE A 240 -9.41 -10.31 2.37
C ILE A 240 -8.66 -11.02 1.24
N SER A 241 -8.98 -10.74 -0.03
CA SER A 241 -8.29 -11.36 -1.16
C SER A 241 -6.77 -11.08 -1.17
N PRO A 242 -6.29 -9.82 -1.14
CA PRO A 242 -4.85 -9.53 -1.01
C PRO A 242 -4.22 -10.09 0.27
N GLY A 243 -4.97 -10.13 1.39
CA GLY A 243 -4.51 -10.70 2.66
C GLY A 243 -4.28 -12.22 2.59
N ILE A 244 -5.20 -12.98 1.99
CA ILE A 244 -5.04 -14.42 1.77
C ILE A 244 -3.88 -14.65 0.80
N SER A 245 -3.80 -13.86 -0.29
CA SER A 245 -2.70 -13.91 -1.24
C SER A 245 -1.34 -13.69 -0.57
N ALA A 246 -1.26 -12.74 0.37
CA ALA A 246 -0.08 -12.48 1.19
C ALA A 246 0.35 -13.69 2.03
N ILE A 247 -0.58 -14.42 2.63
CA ILE A 247 -0.29 -15.64 3.38
C ILE A 247 0.22 -16.74 2.44
N VAL A 248 -0.48 -16.98 1.32
CA VAL A 248 -0.11 -18.03 0.35
C VAL A 248 1.29 -17.77 -0.20
N ALA A 249 1.59 -16.54 -0.62
CA ALA A 249 2.91 -16.17 -1.12
C ALA A 249 4.00 -16.34 -0.03
N ALA A 250 3.73 -15.97 1.23
CA ALA A 250 4.66 -16.19 2.33
C ALA A 250 4.94 -17.68 2.56
N VAL A 251 3.91 -18.52 2.58
CA VAL A 251 4.04 -19.97 2.73
C VAL A 251 4.90 -20.56 1.61
N ILE A 252 4.60 -20.22 0.34
CA ILE A 252 5.38 -20.71 -0.81
C ILE A 252 6.84 -20.26 -0.71
N TYR A 253 7.08 -19.02 -0.31
CA TYR A 253 8.45 -18.52 -0.16
C TYR A 253 9.19 -19.21 0.98
N VAL A 254 8.55 -19.49 2.11
CA VAL A 254 9.15 -20.25 3.22
C VAL A 254 9.47 -21.68 2.80
N ILE A 255 8.60 -22.34 2.02
CA ILE A 255 8.88 -23.68 1.47
C ILE A 255 10.09 -23.64 0.53
N TYR A 256 10.20 -22.58 -0.28
CA TYR A 256 11.30 -22.42 -1.22
C TYR A 256 12.62 -22.05 -0.53
N ALA A 257 12.67 -20.90 0.14
CA ALA A 257 13.89 -20.29 0.67
C ALA A 257 14.17 -20.62 2.14
N GLY A 258 13.20 -21.16 2.88
CA GLY A 258 13.29 -21.43 4.31
C GLY A 258 12.80 -20.27 5.16
N GLY A 259 12.97 -20.40 6.49
CA GLY A 259 12.52 -19.41 7.46
C GLY A 259 11.31 -19.87 8.25
N THR A 260 10.47 -18.92 8.66
CA THR A 260 9.27 -19.17 9.47
C THR A 260 8.06 -18.43 8.89
N ILE A 261 6.88 -19.00 9.14
CA ILE A 261 5.59 -18.34 8.96
C ILE A 261 4.98 -18.14 10.35
N PHE A 262 4.66 -16.89 10.71
CA PHE A 262 4.20 -16.52 12.06
C PHE A 262 5.09 -17.10 13.19
N GLY A 263 6.42 -17.10 12.98
CA GLY A 263 7.38 -17.65 13.94
C GLY A 263 7.44 -19.18 14.01
N THR A 264 6.68 -19.90 13.18
CA THR A 264 6.67 -21.37 13.13
C THR A 264 7.37 -21.89 11.87
N HIS A 265 8.18 -22.93 12.02
CA HIS A 265 8.78 -23.63 10.87
C HIS A 265 7.77 -24.55 10.19
N LEU A 266 7.80 -24.58 8.86
CA LEU A 266 6.99 -25.53 8.10
C LEU A 266 7.66 -26.92 8.10
N PRO A 267 6.88 -28.01 8.08
CA PRO A 267 7.42 -29.37 8.00
C PRO A 267 7.97 -29.72 6.61
N ILE A 268 7.86 -28.80 5.64
CA ILE A 268 8.26 -28.95 4.25
C ILE A 268 9.16 -27.78 3.84
N GLY A 269 10.19 -28.10 3.04
CA GLY A 269 11.25 -27.15 2.68
C GLY A 269 12.36 -27.04 3.74
N PRO A 270 13.36 -26.16 3.54
CA PRO A 270 13.58 -25.37 2.33
C PRO A 270 14.02 -26.22 1.13
N ILE A 271 13.48 -25.92 -0.06
CA ILE A 271 13.91 -26.53 -1.34
C ILE A 271 15.27 -25.95 -1.78
N LYS A 272 15.46 -24.64 -1.59
CA LYS A 272 16.71 -23.94 -1.86
C LYS A 272 17.76 -24.39 -0.85
N LYS A 273 18.95 -24.74 -1.36
CA LYS A 273 20.11 -25.09 -0.52
C LYS A 273 20.43 -23.95 0.44
N GLN A 274 20.44 -24.28 1.72
CA GLN A 274 20.82 -23.33 2.77
C GLN A 274 22.34 -23.24 2.88
N PRO A 275 22.89 -22.05 3.19
CA PRO A 275 24.29 -21.97 3.58
C PRO A 275 24.54 -22.86 4.81
N PRO A 276 25.74 -23.45 4.94
CA PRO A 276 26.06 -24.27 6.09
C PRO A 276 25.91 -23.46 7.37
N THR A 277 25.24 -24.02 8.38
CA THR A 277 25.13 -23.41 9.70
C THR A 277 26.54 -23.15 10.23
N PRO A 278 26.86 -21.92 10.69
CA PRO A 278 28.15 -21.66 11.32
C PRO A 278 28.36 -22.67 12.44
N VAL A 279 29.43 -23.44 12.36
CA VAL A 279 29.79 -24.38 13.43
C VAL A 279 30.24 -23.53 14.62
N ASP A 280 29.47 -23.58 15.72
CA ASP A 280 29.83 -22.96 17.00
C ASP A 280 31.25 -23.39 17.39
N THR A 281 32.23 -22.54 17.12
CA THR A 281 33.65 -22.83 17.34
C THR A 281 34.05 -22.62 18.80
N GLU A 282 33.09 -22.32 19.69
CA GLU A 282 33.34 -21.89 21.07
C GLU A 282 33.42 -22.99 22.15
N LYS A 283 33.43 -24.29 21.80
CA LYS A 283 33.52 -25.37 22.81
C LYS A 283 34.77 -26.25 22.71
N LYS A 284 35.94 -25.70 22.35
CA LYS A 284 37.21 -26.46 22.42
C LYS A 284 38.33 -25.87 23.30
N ASN A 285 38.13 -24.72 23.94
CA ASN A 285 39.10 -24.18 24.90
C ASN A 285 38.44 -23.84 26.25
N LYS A 286 38.01 -24.86 26.99
CA LYS A 286 37.86 -24.81 28.45
C LYS A 286 38.28 -26.15 29.03
#